data_AF-A0A0U4BVE8-F1
#
_entry.id   AF-A0A0U4BVE8-F1
#
_cell.length_a   1.000
_cell.length_b   1.000
_cell.length_c   1.000
_cell.angle_alpha   90.00
_cell.angle_beta   90.00
_cell.angle_gamma   90.00
#
_symmetry.space_group_name_H-M   'P 1'
#
loop_
_entity.id
_entity.type
_entity.pdbx_description
1 polymer ?
#
loop_
_entity_poly.entity_id
_entity_poly.type
_entity_poly.pdbx_seq_one_letter_code
_entity_poly.pdbx_strand_id
1 'polypeptide(L)'
;MNSRFLINSTLLVALLTGTAAQAQTRVPPRRPGSVAPKPRVTANAGVGLKDGLTMQKGRVVLTELGITNPLTADKKLINGTIITPAGLVTATDGTTTQMNEGDMVSLTGRVTTRASIVEADSLLKIKTFDLRYPGKRKKMEEEKERKDKAKAKLAEEKAKAAEKRAKAKAKR
;
A
#
# COMPACT_ATOMS: atom_id res chain seq x y z
N MET A 1 -18.77 -81.22 -45.98
CA MET A 1 -17.82 -80.54 -45.05
C MET A 1 -16.82 -79.77 -45.89
N ASN A 2 -16.54 -78.49 -45.63
CA ASN A 2 -15.68 -78.09 -44.52
C ASN A 2 -16.13 -76.77 -43.87
N SER A 3 -17.09 -76.88 -42.96
CA SER A 3 -17.50 -75.88 -41.96
C SER A 3 -16.40 -75.55 -40.93
N ARG A 4 -15.15 -75.95 -41.18
CA ARG A 4 -14.00 -75.80 -40.27
C ARG A 4 -13.22 -74.50 -40.47
N PHE A 5 -13.39 -73.82 -41.62
CA PHE A 5 -12.72 -72.55 -41.88
C PHE A 5 -13.48 -71.32 -41.37
N LEU A 6 -14.78 -71.45 -41.11
CA LEU A 6 -15.63 -70.34 -40.64
C LEU A 6 -15.62 -70.15 -39.11
N ILE A 7 -15.11 -71.13 -38.36
CA ILE A 7 -15.05 -71.08 -36.89
C ILE A 7 -13.72 -70.47 -36.40
N ASN A 8 -12.65 -70.52 -37.21
CA ASN A 8 -11.35 -69.96 -36.83
C ASN A 8 -11.24 -68.44 -37.01
N SER A 9 -12.13 -67.79 -37.77
CA SER A 9 -12.08 -66.31 -37.95
C SER A 9 -12.87 -65.54 -36.89
N THR A 10 -13.84 -66.15 -36.22
CA THR A 10 -14.62 -65.50 -35.17
C THR A 10 -13.90 -65.47 -33.82
N LEU A 11 -12.90 -66.33 -33.59
CA LEU A 11 -12.10 -66.32 -32.36
C LEU A 11 -11.01 -65.23 -32.34
N LEU A 12 -10.67 -64.63 -33.48
CA LEU A 12 -9.64 -63.58 -33.55
C LEU A 12 -10.20 -62.17 -33.29
N VAL A 13 -11.50 -61.95 -33.46
CA VAL A 13 -12.13 -60.61 -33.34
C VAL A 13 -12.59 -60.32 -31.90
N ALA A 14 -12.71 -61.34 -31.04
CA ALA A 14 -13.15 -61.19 -29.65
C ALA A 14 -12.04 -60.78 -28.65
N LEU A 15 -10.78 -60.67 -29.09
CA LEU A 15 -9.65 -60.27 -28.22
C LEU A 15 -9.31 -58.77 -28.23
N LEU A 16 -10.06 -57.93 -28.95
CA LEU A 16 -9.94 -56.47 -28.88
C LEU A 16 -10.95 -55.84 -27.91
N THR A 17 -11.35 -56.59 -26.87
CA THR A 17 -12.02 -56.02 -25.71
C THR A 17 -11.07 -55.07 -24.99
N GLY A 18 -11.46 -53.80 -25.01
CA GLY A 18 -10.67 -52.68 -24.50
C GLY A 18 -10.25 -52.87 -23.05
N THR A 19 -8.93 -52.91 -22.84
CA THR A 19 -8.33 -52.56 -21.57
C THR A 19 -8.01 -51.06 -21.62
N ALA A 20 -8.92 -50.24 -21.11
CA ALA A 20 -8.61 -48.85 -20.81
C ALA A 20 -7.59 -48.84 -19.65
N ALA A 21 -6.32 -48.70 -19.98
CA ALA A 21 -5.26 -48.44 -19.01
C ALA A 21 -5.57 -47.12 -18.31
N GLN A 22 -5.98 -47.17 -17.05
CA GLN A 22 -6.06 -45.98 -16.20
C GLN A 22 -4.64 -45.51 -15.93
N ALA A 23 -4.24 -44.42 -16.60
CA ALA A 23 -3.03 -43.67 -16.29
C ALA A 23 -3.20 -42.95 -14.94
N GLN A 24 -3.03 -43.68 -13.84
CA GLN A 24 -2.98 -43.12 -12.50
C GLN A 24 -1.59 -42.52 -12.31
N THR A 25 -1.48 -41.21 -12.52
CA THR A 25 -0.26 -40.43 -12.32
C THR A 25 0.09 -40.34 -10.84
N ARG A 26 0.70 -41.41 -10.31
CA ARG A 26 1.31 -41.39 -8.99
C ARG A 26 2.52 -40.46 -9.05
N VAL A 27 2.36 -39.28 -8.48
CA VAL A 27 3.45 -38.30 -8.29
C VAL A 27 4.61 -39.01 -7.58
N PRO A 28 5.85 -38.92 -8.09
CA PRO A 28 6.98 -39.63 -7.50
C PRO A 28 7.18 -39.18 -6.04
N PRO A 29 7.52 -40.11 -5.12
CA PRO A 29 7.79 -39.77 -3.74
C PRO A 29 8.97 -38.79 -3.67
N ARG A 30 8.74 -37.63 -3.05
CA ARG A 30 9.77 -36.63 -2.81
C ARG A 30 10.88 -37.25 -1.95
N ARG A 31 12.14 -37.14 -2.41
CA ARG A 31 13.33 -37.60 -1.68
C ARG A 31 13.29 -37.09 -0.23
N PRO A 32 13.56 -37.95 0.78
CA PRO A 32 13.78 -37.48 2.14
C PRO A 32 15.06 -36.65 2.14
N GLY A 33 14.94 -35.34 2.36
CA GLY A 33 16.08 -34.41 2.39
C GLY A 33 16.01 -33.24 1.41
N SER A 34 14.91 -33.02 0.68
CA SER A 34 14.74 -31.75 -0.04
C SER A 34 14.59 -30.61 0.96
N VAL A 35 15.53 -29.68 0.91
CA VAL A 35 15.64 -28.43 1.69
C VAL A 35 14.26 -27.85 1.98
N ALA A 36 14.00 -27.57 3.26
CA ALA A 36 12.76 -26.95 3.73
C ALA A 36 12.42 -25.72 2.88
N PRO A 37 11.15 -25.55 2.45
CA PRO A 37 10.76 -24.36 1.72
C PRO A 37 11.09 -23.14 2.59
N LYS A 38 11.92 -22.24 2.06
CA LYS A 38 12.22 -20.95 2.69
C LYS A 38 10.90 -20.32 3.13
N PRO A 39 10.77 -19.88 4.40
CA PRO A 39 9.54 -19.28 4.87
C PRO A 39 9.19 -18.10 3.97
N ARG A 40 8.05 -18.18 3.27
CA ARG A 40 7.47 -17.00 2.63
C ARG A 40 7.22 -16.01 3.75
N VAL A 41 7.92 -14.88 3.70
CA VAL A 41 7.67 -13.75 4.58
C VAL A 41 6.19 -13.41 4.40
N THR A 42 5.41 -13.70 5.43
CA THR A 42 3.99 -13.43 5.48
C THR A 42 3.82 -11.94 5.25
N ALA A 43 3.27 -11.58 4.09
CA ALA A 43 2.75 -10.25 3.84
C ALA A 43 1.79 -9.95 4.99
N ASN A 44 2.08 -8.89 5.75
CA ASN A 44 1.15 -8.40 6.75
C ASN A 44 -0.19 -8.15 6.04
N ALA A 45 -1.17 -8.99 6.39
CA ALA A 45 -2.54 -8.87 5.95
C ALA A 45 -3.08 -7.50 6.35
N GLY A 46 -3.75 -6.81 5.43
CA GLY A 46 -4.71 -5.78 5.80
C GLY A 46 -4.61 -4.41 5.14
N VAL A 47 -3.99 -4.26 3.97
CA VAL A 47 -4.35 -3.19 3.01
C VAL A 47 -4.03 -3.77 1.64
N GLY A 48 -4.92 -3.69 0.66
CA GLY A 48 -4.54 -4.00 -0.72
C GLY A 48 -3.38 -3.09 -1.10
N LEU A 49 -2.14 -3.59 -0.98
CA LEU A 49 -0.96 -2.83 -1.37
C LEU A 49 -1.14 -2.55 -2.85
N LYS A 50 -1.31 -1.27 -3.17
CA LYS A 50 -1.29 -0.82 -4.56
C LYS A 50 0.04 -1.26 -5.15
N ASP A 51 -0.01 -1.83 -6.35
CA ASP A 51 1.19 -2.21 -7.06
C ASP A 51 2.08 -1.00 -7.27
N GLY A 52 3.37 -1.17 -7.00
CA GLY A 52 4.33 -0.07 -7.03
C GLY A 52 5.60 -0.36 -6.26
N LEU A 53 6.52 0.58 -6.33
CA LEU A 53 7.74 0.60 -5.56
C LEU A 53 7.49 1.45 -4.31
N THR A 54 7.78 0.91 -3.14
CA THR A 54 7.67 1.63 -1.87
C THR A 54 9.01 1.68 -1.17
N MET A 55 9.30 2.80 -0.51
CA MET A 55 10.46 2.88 0.36
C MET A 55 10.10 2.29 1.73
N GLN A 56 10.71 1.16 2.09
CA GLN A 56 10.51 0.52 3.39
C GLN A 56 11.85 0.18 4.04
N LYS A 57 12.03 0.61 5.28
CA LYS A 57 13.24 0.40 6.09
C LYS A 57 14.50 0.86 5.33
N GLY A 58 14.40 1.99 4.62
CA GLY A 58 15.50 2.55 3.83
C GLY A 58 15.90 1.76 2.59
N ARG A 59 15.07 0.81 2.14
CA ARG A 59 15.25 0.09 0.87
C ARG A 59 13.99 0.17 0.03
N VAL A 60 14.18 0.22 -1.29
CA VAL A 60 13.06 0.13 -2.22
C VAL A 60 12.58 -1.31 -2.32
N VAL A 61 11.29 -1.53 -2.11
CA VAL A 61 10.60 -2.80 -2.31
C VAL A 61 9.57 -2.66 -3.41
N LEU A 62 9.64 -3.56 -4.37
CA LEU A 62 8.67 -3.70 -5.44
C LEU A 62 7.54 -4.61 -4.97
N THR A 63 6.33 -4.09 -4.94
CA THR A 63 5.12 -4.87 -4.73
C THR A 63 4.37 -5.00 -6.05
N GLU A 64 4.24 -6.24 -6.54
CA GLU A 64 3.48 -6.59 -7.73
C GLU A 64 2.60 -7.79 -7.42
N LEU A 65 1.29 -7.71 -7.71
CA LEU A 65 0.33 -8.79 -7.50
C LEU A 65 0.32 -9.29 -6.04
N GLY A 66 0.53 -8.38 -5.09
CA GLY A 66 0.61 -8.68 -3.65
C GLY A 66 1.90 -9.40 -3.22
N ILE A 67 2.85 -9.63 -4.13
CA ILE A 67 4.18 -10.17 -3.81
C ILE A 67 5.14 -8.99 -3.66
N THR A 68 5.79 -8.90 -2.51
CA THR A 68 6.75 -7.84 -2.21
C THR A 68 8.18 -8.39 -2.25
N ASN A 69 9.00 -7.85 -3.15
CA ASN A 69 10.41 -8.21 -3.32
C ASN A 69 11.31 -6.97 -3.18
N PRO A 70 12.44 -7.06 -2.46
CA PRO A 70 13.40 -5.97 -2.41
C PRO A 70 14.01 -5.73 -3.79
N LEU A 71 14.21 -4.47 -4.13
CA LEU A 71 14.91 -4.08 -5.35
C LEU A 71 16.42 -4.22 -5.12
N THR A 72 17.10 -4.99 -5.97
CA THR A 72 18.55 -5.24 -5.87
C THR A 72 19.36 -4.50 -6.94
N ALA A 73 18.72 -4.07 -8.02
CA ALA A 73 19.34 -3.36 -9.13
C ALA A 73 18.41 -2.25 -9.61
N ASP A 74 18.96 -1.28 -10.33
CA ASP A 74 18.18 -0.17 -10.86
C ASP A 74 17.09 -0.69 -11.81
N LYS A 75 15.84 -0.24 -11.58
CA LYS A 75 14.69 -0.61 -12.41
C LYS A 75 14.25 0.60 -13.22
N LYS A 76 14.22 0.42 -14.53
CA LYS A 76 13.56 1.35 -15.45
C LYS A 76 12.08 1.01 -15.54
N LEU A 77 11.23 1.99 -15.27
CA LEU A 77 9.78 1.89 -15.42
C LEU A 77 9.35 2.09 -16.88
N ILE A 78 8.10 1.72 -17.18
CA ILE A 78 7.51 1.85 -18.53
C ILE A 78 7.54 3.30 -19.03
N ASN A 79 7.35 4.26 -18.14
CA ASN A 79 7.37 5.68 -18.47
C ASN A 79 8.79 6.24 -18.65
N GLY A 80 9.84 5.42 -18.52
CA GLY A 80 11.24 5.85 -18.64
C GLY A 80 11.87 6.36 -17.34
N THR A 81 11.13 6.45 -16.23
CA THR A 81 11.68 6.79 -14.91
C THR A 81 12.60 5.66 -14.42
N ILE A 82 13.76 6.01 -13.86
CA ILE A 82 14.72 5.07 -13.31
C ILE A 82 14.67 5.14 -11.79
N ILE A 83 14.58 3.99 -11.12
CA ILE A 83 14.54 3.91 -9.66
C ILE A 83 15.70 3.04 -9.20
N THR A 84 16.49 3.59 -8.28
CA THR A 84 17.61 2.90 -7.65
C THR A 84 17.17 2.17 -6.37
N PRO A 85 17.89 1.12 -5.93
CA PRO A 85 17.65 0.46 -4.64
C PRO A 85 17.73 1.40 -3.43
N ALA A 86 18.50 2.48 -3.55
CA ALA A 86 18.67 3.52 -2.53
C ALA A 86 17.51 4.54 -2.50
N GLY A 87 16.53 4.42 -3.39
CA GLY A 87 15.36 5.28 -3.42
C GLY A 87 15.54 6.61 -4.14
N LEU A 88 16.59 6.77 -4.94
CA LEU A 88 16.66 7.87 -5.91
C LEU A 88 15.77 7.52 -7.11
N VAL A 89 14.83 8.42 -7.39
CA VAL A 89 13.92 8.35 -8.54
C VAL A 89 14.35 9.42 -9.54
N THR A 90 14.78 8.99 -10.71
CA THR A 90 15.17 9.88 -11.81
C THR A 90 14.04 9.90 -12.83
N ALA A 91 13.35 11.04 -12.93
CA ALA A 91 12.30 11.25 -13.92
C ALA A 91 12.88 11.30 -15.34
N THR A 92 11.99 11.22 -16.34
CA THR A 92 12.37 11.39 -17.76
C THR A 92 13.03 12.73 -18.05
N ASP A 93 12.67 13.74 -17.27
CA ASP A 93 13.13 15.12 -17.46
C ASP A 93 14.52 15.35 -16.83
N GLY A 94 15.14 14.30 -16.28
CA GLY A 94 16.43 14.35 -15.58
C GLY A 94 16.33 14.78 -14.13
N THR A 95 15.16 15.23 -13.66
CA THR A 95 14.93 15.57 -12.26
C THR A 95 15.06 14.35 -11.37
N THR A 96 15.93 14.44 -10.36
CA THR A 96 16.14 13.40 -9.35
C THR A 96 15.44 13.77 -8.05
N THR A 97 14.63 12.86 -7.52
CA THR A 97 13.94 13.01 -6.25
C THR A 97 14.29 11.84 -5.33
N GLN A 98 14.68 12.15 -4.10
CA GLN A 98 14.91 11.14 -3.07
C GLN A 98 13.58 10.70 -2.46
N MET A 99 13.31 9.40 -2.45
CA MET A 99 12.17 8.82 -1.72
C MET A 99 12.47 8.78 -0.23
N ASN A 100 11.50 9.21 0.57
CA ASN A 100 11.49 9.05 2.01
C ASN A 100 10.71 7.80 2.43
N GLU A 101 10.88 7.41 3.70
CA GLU A 101 10.21 6.24 4.26
C GLU A 101 8.67 6.35 4.14
N GLY A 102 8.06 5.33 3.51
CA GLY A 102 6.63 5.29 3.24
C GLY A 102 6.19 6.01 1.97
N ASP A 103 7.10 6.62 1.21
CA ASP A 103 6.80 7.11 -0.13
C ASP A 103 6.60 5.93 -1.10
N MET A 104 5.71 6.14 -2.08
CA MET A 104 5.34 5.15 -3.08
C MET A 104 5.50 5.71 -4.49
N VAL A 105 6.01 4.90 -5.40
CA VAL A 105 6.03 5.17 -6.84
C VAL A 105 5.20 4.11 -7.53
N SER A 106 4.14 4.51 -8.24
CA SER A 106 3.35 3.59 -9.05
C SER A 106 4.19 3.03 -10.21
N LEU A 107 3.79 1.90 -10.78
CA LEU A 107 4.44 1.33 -11.98
C LEU A 107 4.43 2.27 -13.19
N THR A 108 3.53 3.26 -13.20
CA THR A 108 3.44 4.34 -14.19
C THR A 108 4.36 5.53 -13.89
N GLY A 109 5.14 5.47 -12.81
CA GLY A 109 6.10 6.48 -12.36
C GLY A 109 5.48 7.68 -11.65
N ARG A 110 4.21 7.61 -11.25
CA ARG A 110 3.63 8.62 -10.35
C ARG A 110 4.19 8.46 -8.94
N VAL A 111 4.84 9.51 -8.44
CA VAL A 111 5.34 9.57 -7.06
C VAL A 111 4.22 10.06 -6.15
N THR A 112 3.90 9.27 -5.15
CA THR A 112 2.97 9.61 -4.07
C THR A 112 3.79 9.71 -2.79
N THR A 113 4.02 10.94 -2.33
CA THR A 113 4.77 11.19 -1.11
C THR A 113 3.86 11.09 0.11
N ARG A 114 4.42 10.72 1.26
CA ARG A 114 3.67 10.66 2.52
C ARG A 114 3.01 12.01 2.86
N ALA A 115 3.68 13.13 2.59
CA ALA A 115 3.11 14.47 2.78
C ALA A 115 1.81 14.65 1.97
N SER A 116 1.83 14.28 0.68
CA SER A 116 0.65 14.38 -0.18
C SER A 116 -0.53 13.52 0.32
N ILE A 117 -0.26 12.34 0.89
CA ILE A 117 -1.29 11.46 1.45
C ILE A 117 -1.92 12.11 2.69
N VAL A 118 -1.10 12.68 3.57
CA VAL A 118 -1.57 13.33 4.81
C VAL A 118 -2.41 14.57 4.50
N GLU A 119 -1.99 15.38 3.53
CA GLU A 119 -2.74 16.54 3.07
C GLU A 119 -4.09 16.13 2.46
N ALA A 120 -4.08 15.12 1.58
CA ALA A 120 -5.30 14.60 0.98
C ALA A 120 -6.28 14.04 2.03
N ASP A 121 -5.79 13.27 3.00
CA ASP A 121 -6.59 12.74 4.10
C ASP A 121 -7.17 13.86 4.99
N SER A 122 -6.37 14.90 5.26
CA SER A 122 -6.82 16.08 6.02
C SER A 122 -7.94 16.83 5.29
N LEU A 123 -7.80 17.02 3.98
CA LEU A 123 -8.83 17.64 3.13
C LEU A 123 -10.10 16.79 3.06
N LEU A 124 -9.97 15.47 2.98
CA LEU A 124 -11.11 14.55 3.00
C LEU A 124 -11.83 14.58 4.35
N LYS A 125 -11.10 14.59 5.47
CA LYS A 125 -11.68 14.74 6.81
C LYS A 125 -12.43 16.06 6.97
N ILE A 126 -11.86 17.14 6.46
CA ILE A 126 -12.52 18.44 6.40
C ILE A 126 -13.83 18.36 5.59
N LYS A 127 -13.77 17.84 4.36
CA LYS A 127 -14.94 17.73 3.48
C LYS A 127 -16.03 16.85 4.10
N THR A 128 -15.66 15.71 4.66
CA THR A 128 -16.60 14.79 5.33
C THR A 128 -17.21 15.41 6.58
N PHE A 129 -16.45 16.18 7.36
CA PHE A 129 -16.99 16.94 8.48
C PHE A 129 -17.98 18.00 8.03
N ASP A 130 -17.66 18.75 6.97
CA ASP A 130 -18.53 19.81 6.42
C ASP A 130 -19.81 19.25 5.79
N LEU A 131 -19.71 18.10 5.10
CA LEU A 131 -20.87 17.35 4.61
C LEU A 131 -21.75 16.85 5.75
N ARG A 132 -21.15 16.32 6.83
CA ARG A 132 -21.88 15.77 7.98
C ARG A 132 -22.47 16.85 8.90
N TYR A 133 -21.84 18.02 8.96
CA TYR A 133 -22.23 19.13 9.82
C TYR A 133 -22.13 20.47 9.07
N PRO A 134 -23.04 20.72 8.11
CA PRO A 134 -23.01 21.94 7.31
C PRO A 134 -23.08 23.17 8.23
N GLY A 135 -22.14 24.10 8.05
CA GLY A 135 -22.09 25.37 8.78
C GLY A 135 -21.60 25.31 10.23
N LYS A 136 -21.35 24.12 10.80
CA LYS A 136 -20.87 23.98 12.19
C LYS A 136 -19.46 24.53 12.39
N ARG A 137 -18.59 24.45 11.37
CA ARG A 137 -17.24 25.03 11.41
C ARG A 137 -17.25 26.54 11.53
N LYS A 138 -18.06 27.22 10.71
CA LYS A 138 -18.21 28.68 10.76
C LYS A 138 -18.66 29.15 12.15
N LYS A 139 -19.65 28.47 12.75
CA LYS A 139 -20.09 28.76 14.12
C LYS A 139 -18.97 28.55 15.16
N MET A 140 -18.19 27.48 15.04
CA MET A 140 -17.06 27.22 15.95
C MET A 140 -15.93 28.25 15.80
N GLU A 141 -15.65 28.69 14.58
CA GLU A 141 -14.66 29.74 14.30
C GLU A 141 -15.11 31.10 14.85
N GLU A 142 -16.37 31.48 14.63
CA GLU A 142 -16.96 32.69 15.20
C GLU A 142 -16.97 32.66 16.74
N GLU A 143 -17.28 31.51 17.36
CA GLU A 143 -17.21 31.35 18.81
C GLU A 143 -15.78 31.42 19.34
N LYS A 144 -14.79 30.85 18.63
CA LYS A 144 -13.38 30.97 18.99
C LYS A 144 -12.93 32.42 18.92
N GLU A 145 -13.22 33.13 17.83
CA GLU A 145 -12.88 34.54 17.73
C GLU A 145 -13.54 35.40 18.82
N ARG A 146 -14.80 35.13 19.15
CA ARG A 146 -15.48 35.82 20.27
C ARG A 146 -14.80 35.53 21.60
N LYS A 147 -14.42 34.27 21.86
CA LYS A 147 -13.70 33.87 23.08
C LYS A 147 -12.31 34.48 23.14
N ASP A 148 -11.59 34.55 22.03
CA ASP A 148 -10.23 35.10 21.97
C ASP A 148 -10.26 36.62 22.13
N LYS A 149 -11.24 37.31 21.50
CA LYS A 149 -11.48 38.75 21.73
C LYS A 149 -11.87 39.03 23.20
N ALA A 150 -12.71 38.19 23.81
CA ALA A 150 -13.08 38.34 25.22
C ALA A 150 -11.89 38.11 26.16
N LYS A 151 -11.07 37.08 25.90
CA LYS A 151 -9.83 36.81 26.66
C LYS A 151 -8.83 37.94 26.51
N ALA A 152 -8.65 38.50 25.31
CA ALA A 152 -7.76 39.62 25.06
C ALA A 152 -8.20 40.87 25.84
N LYS A 153 -9.49 41.24 25.78
CA LYS A 153 -10.03 42.37 26.55
C LYS A 153 -9.84 42.18 28.06
N LEU A 154 -10.09 40.98 28.56
CA LEU A 154 -9.95 40.65 29.98
C LEU A 154 -8.48 40.65 30.43
N ALA A 155 -7.55 40.23 29.57
CA ALA A 155 -6.12 40.34 29.81
C ALA A 155 -5.65 41.80 29.82
N GLU A 156 -6.15 42.62 28.91
CA GLU A 156 -5.85 44.06 28.85
C GLU A 156 -6.39 44.81 30.09
N GLU A 157 -7.63 44.53 30.51
CA GLU A 157 -8.20 45.11 31.73
C GLU A 157 -7.43 44.66 32.98
N LYS A 158 -7.07 43.38 33.07
CA LYS A 158 -6.24 42.87 34.17
C LYS A 158 -4.86 43.52 34.19
N ALA A 159 -4.23 43.72 33.03
CA ALA A 159 -2.94 44.40 32.91
C ALA A 159 -3.04 45.87 33.37
N LYS A 160 -4.05 46.61 32.89
CA LYS A 160 -4.32 47.99 33.32
C LYS A 160 -4.62 48.09 34.81
N ALA A 161 -5.39 47.14 35.37
CA ALA A 161 -5.69 47.09 36.80
C ALA A 161 -4.45 46.75 37.64
N ALA A 162 -3.59 45.83 37.17
CA ALA A 162 -2.33 45.51 37.82
C ALA A 162 -1.37 46.71 37.80
N GLU A 163 -1.27 47.42 36.68
CA GLU A 163 -0.45 48.63 36.55
C GLU A 163 -0.95 49.75 37.48
N LYS A 164 -2.27 50.00 37.53
CA LYS A 164 -2.87 50.95 38.48
C LYS A 164 -2.60 50.57 39.94
N ARG A 165 -2.73 49.29 40.28
CA ARG A 165 -2.43 48.79 41.64
C ARG A 165 -0.94 48.92 41.98
N ALA A 166 -0.04 48.69 41.03
CA ALA A 166 1.40 48.89 41.22
C ALA A 166 1.74 50.37 41.45
N LYS A 167 1.19 51.28 40.63
CA LYS A 167 1.37 52.74 40.78
C LYS A 167 0.80 53.26 42.10
N ALA A 168 -0.35 52.76 42.55
CA ALA A 168 -0.96 53.14 43.83
C ALA A 168 -0.13 52.66 45.04
N LYS A 169 0.49 51.48 44.95
CA LYS A 169 1.40 50.97 46.00
C LYS A 169 2.72 51.72 46.06
N ALA A 170 3.24 52.21 44.93
CA ALA A 170 4.50 52.97 44.88
C ALA A 170 4.36 54.43 45.37
N LYS A 171 3.13 54.94 45.52
CA LYS A 171 2.83 56.31 45.97
C LYS A 171 2.43 56.39 47.45
N ARG A 172 2.43 55.26 48.16
CA ARG A 172 2.22 55.12 49.61
C ARG A 172 3.56 54.85 50.27
#